data_AF-A0A5N5D5Z1-F1
#
_entry.id   AF-A0A5N5D5Z1-F1
#
_cell.length_a   1.000
_cell.length_b   1.000
_cell.length_c   1.000
_cell.angle_alpha   90.00
_cell.angle_beta   90.00
_cell.angle_gamma   90.00
#
_symmetry.space_group_name_H-M   'P 1'
#
loop_
_entity.id
_entity.type
_entity.pdbx_description
1 polymer ?
#
loop_
_entity_poly.entity_id
_entity_poly.type
_entity_poly.pdbx_seq_one_letter_code
_entity_poly.pdbx_strand_id
1 'polypeptide(L)'
;MVFNACPIDSPLSDWNKPEIIAVGTPVDIKIFGKGHADLFALRQARLNFQNSSETYQPASTRRCYSMVWRCALMRTSSRPVDMVFSIMGLMDVSLNPKDFDAGDRLKATLALASEIVNKGGSADWLGMPAKIPPCPQMSTFPQFAKTDVAGSAEYLISGKWCPGRSLDDWFFASSSWTSAGKGEIWPWERLYGNIDEEGYLSFTRKACIVTPVTVDIPRGQNLEWPLLEATDGTVWQFQEDFKHDSEELPETAAVPLWRFSEQPKLNEYEIADIAFSMRAIKFMLIKQHAEGRFSIVSYFYAHDEDGKTWKSRVEEWKEYRLSVGGPEPLRPLT
;
A
#
# COMPACT_ATOMS: atom_id res chain seq x y z
N MET A 1 -36.13 2.17 9.96
CA MET A 1 -36.57 1.55 8.70
C MET A 1 -36.53 0.04 8.93
N VAL A 2 -37.69 -0.60 9.03
CA VAL A 2 -37.88 -2.02 9.43
C VAL A 2 -37.98 -2.86 8.16
N PHE A 3 -37.35 -4.04 8.13
CA PHE A 3 -37.85 -5.15 7.32
C PHE A 3 -37.67 -6.51 8.03
N ASN A 4 -38.76 -7.28 7.94
CA ASN A 4 -39.04 -8.56 8.58
C ASN A 4 -38.18 -9.72 8.07
N ALA A 5 -38.00 -10.72 8.91
CA ALA A 5 -38.03 -12.12 8.50
C ALA A 5 -38.71 -12.94 9.60
N CYS A 6 -39.79 -13.64 9.25
CA CYS A 6 -40.38 -14.67 10.10
C CYS A 6 -40.87 -15.78 9.17
N PRO A 7 -40.45 -17.04 9.39
CA PRO A 7 -41.32 -18.18 9.23
C PRO A 7 -41.92 -18.52 10.59
N ILE A 8 -43.22 -18.78 10.51
CA ILE A 8 -44.15 -19.16 11.54
C ILE A 8 -43.77 -20.54 12.12
N ASP A 9 -44.00 -20.71 13.43
CA ASP A 9 -43.86 -21.92 14.26
C ASP A 9 -42.51 -22.16 14.97
N SER A 10 -42.27 -21.41 16.06
CA SER A 10 -41.42 -21.88 17.19
C SER A 10 -41.88 -21.22 18.50
N PRO A 11 -42.02 -21.98 19.61
CA PRO A 11 -42.55 -21.44 20.87
C PRO A 11 -41.61 -20.41 21.52
N LEU A 12 -42.24 -19.35 22.04
CA LEU A 12 -41.68 -18.07 22.51
C LEU A 12 -40.82 -18.10 23.81
N SER A 13 -40.16 -19.21 24.17
CA SER A 13 -39.59 -19.34 25.54
C SER A 13 -38.06 -19.33 25.70
N ASP A 14 -37.24 -19.17 24.67
CA ASP A 14 -35.76 -19.30 24.81
C ASP A 14 -34.89 -18.08 24.47
N TRP A 15 -35.47 -16.88 24.33
CA TRP A 15 -34.75 -15.69 23.85
C TRP A 15 -33.78 -15.00 24.84
N ASN A 16 -33.45 -15.61 25.99
CA ASN A 16 -32.59 -14.98 27.01
C ASN A 16 -31.40 -15.82 27.48
N LYS A 17 -30.93 -16.80 26.70
CA LYS A 17 -29.61 -17.40 26.94
C LYS A 17 -28.58 -16.77 26.00
N PRO A 18 -27.51 -16.14 26.51
CA PRO A 18 -26.37 -15.81 25.66
C PRO A 18 -25.80 -17.14 25.16
N GLU A 19 -25.95 -17.42 23.87
CA GLU A 19 -25.24 -18.54 23.26
C GLU A 19 -23.74 -18.28 23.46
N ILE A 20 -23.10 -19.15 24.22
CA ILE A 20 -21.66 -19.15 24.40
C ILE A 20 -21.08 -19.52 23.03
N ILE A 21 -20.62 -18.52 22.28
CA ILE A 21 -19.89 -18.75 21.03
C ILE A 21 -18.62 -19.52 21.41
N ALA A 22 -18.53 -20.77 20.97
CA ALA A 22 -17.38 -21.61 21.26
C ALA A 22 -16.11 -20.97 20.69
N VAL A 23 -15.01 -21.02 21.46
CA VAL A 23 -13.69 -20.60 20.99
C VAL A 23 -13.34 -21.43 19.76
N GLY A 24 -13.18 -20.78 18.61
CA GLY A 24 -12.90 -21.43 17.33
C GLY A 24 -14.09 -21.56 16.38
N THR A 25 -15.29 -21.08 16.72
CA THR A 25 -16.38 -20.97 15.75
C THR A 25 -16.03 -19.90 14.70
N PRO A 26 -15.95 -20.23 13.39
CA PRO A 26 -15.71 -19.24 12.35
C PRO A 26 -16.91 -18.30 12.28
N VAL A 27 -16.78 -17.10 12.83
CA VAL A 27 -17.80 -16.06 12.63
C VAL A 27 -17.58 -15.48 11.23
N ASP A 28 -18.26 -16.03 10.23
CA ASP A 28 -18.29 -15.44 8.89
C ASP A 28 -19.20 -14.21 8.92
N ILE A 29 -18.63 -13.10 9.36
CA ILE A 29 -19.33 -11.81 9.43
C ILE A 29 -19.46 -11.29 7.99
N LYS A 30 -20.59 -11.57 7.35
CA LYS A 30 -21.00 -11.02 6.04
C LYS A 30 -21.17 -9.48 6.02
N ILE A 31 -20.91 -8.79 7.14
CA ILE A 31 -21.10 -7.33 7.30
C ILE A 31 -20.10 -6.54 6.45
N PHE A 32 -18.88 -7.06 6.24
CA PHE A 32 -17.90 -6.41 5.38
C PHE A 32 -18.07 -6.96 3.95
N GLY A 33 -18.90 -6.27 3.16
CA GLY A 33 -19.17 -6.63 1.76
C GLY A 33 -17.89 -6.72 0.92
N LYS A 34 -17.94 -7.50 -0.17
CA LYS A 34 -16.82 -7.61 -1.13
C LYS A 34 -16.87 -6.54 -2.22
N GLY A 35 -17.97 -5.81 -2.40
CA GLY A 35 -18.14 -4.86 -3.50
C GLY A 35 -17.29 -3.58 -3.44
N HIS A 36 -16.36 -3.45 -2.47
CA HIS A 36 -15.52 -2.28 -2.32
C HIS A 36 -14.11 -2.64 -1.82
N ALA A 37 -13.08 -2.05 -2.42
CA ALA A 37 -11.70 -2.46 -2.20
C ALA A 37 -11.23 -2.25 -0.74
N ASP A 38 -11.76 -1.22 -0.09
CA ASP A 38 -11.46 -0.96 1.33
C ASP A 38 -12.18 -1.90 2.30
N LEU A 39 -13.40 -2.35 1.97
CA LEU A 39 -14.08 -3.38 2.78
C LEU A 39 -13.39 -4.73 2.62
N PHE A 40 -12.91 -5.03 1.41
CA PHE A 40 -12.06 -6.18 1.16
C PHE A 40 -10.76 -6.08 1.97
N ALA A 41 -10.08 -4.92 1.96
CA ALA A 41 -8.87 -4.69 2.74
C ALA A 41 -9.10 -4.92 4.25
N LEU A 42 -10.21 -4.43 4.80
CA LEU A 42 -10.56 -4.66 6.21
C LEU A 42 -10.79 -6.14 6.51
N ARG A 43 -11.49 -6.86 5.61
CA ARG A 43 -11.68 -8.32 5.73
C ARG A 43 -10.33 -9.05 5.71
N GLN A 44 -9.42 -8.69 4.79
CA GLN A 44 -8.10 -9.31 4.70
C GLN A 44 -7.24 -8.99 5.93
N ALA A 45 -7.24 -7.74 6.41
CA ALA A 45 -6.55 -7.37 7.65
C ALA A 45 -7.03 -8.23 8.81
N ARG A 46 -8.36 -8.39 8.98
CA ARG A 46 -8.93 -9.26 10.01
C ARG A 46 -8.47 -10.72 9.86
N LEU A 47 -8.54 -11.29 8.66
CA LEU A 47 -8.11 -12.67 8.41
C LEU A 47 -6.62 -12.87 8.72
N ASN A 48 -5.78 -11.89 8.38
CA ASN A 48 -4.35 -11.89 8.70
C ASN A 48 -4.09 -11.96 10.21
N PHE A 49 -4.92 -11.32 11.05
CA PHE A 49 -4.78 -11.39 12.50
C PHE A 49 -5.44 -12.62 13.13
N GLN A 50 -6.58 -13.09 12.59
CA GLN A 50 -7.31 -14.24 13.13
C GLN A 50 -6.59 -15.57 12.91
N ASN A 51 -5.94 -15.73 11.76
CA ASN A 51 -5.33 -17.00 11.37
C ASN A 51 -3.88 -17.17 11.84
N SER A 52 -3.30 -16.17 12.52
CA SER A 52 -1.93 -16.26 13.01
C SER A 52 -1.91 -16.69 14.48
N SER A 53 -1.51 -17.94 14.73
CA SER A 53 -1.03 -18.40 16.05
C SER A 53 0.42 -17.99 16.31
N GLU A 54 1.08 -17.35 15.34
CA GLU A 54 2.46 -16.88 15.44
C GLU A 54 2.59 -15.76 16.48
N THR A 55 3.52 -15.95 17.43
CA THR A 55 4.02 -14.91 18.31
C THR A 55 4.62 -13.81 17.43
N TYR A 56 4.18 -12.56 17.63
CA TYR A 56 4.65 -11.46 16.81
C TYR A 56 6.15 -11.22 17.01
N GLN A 57 6.90 -11.21 15.91
CA GLN A 57 8.29 -10.77 15.83
C GLN A 57 8.42 -9.88 14.58
N PRO A 58 8.73 -8.58 14.71
CA PRO A 58 8.73 -7.66 13.58
C PRO A 58 9.59 -8.12 12.39
N ALA A 59 10.77 -8.70 12.68
CA ALA A 59 11.73 -9.15 11.68
C ALA A 59 11.38 -10.47 10.97
N SER A 60 10.44 -11.26 11.52
CA SER A 60 10.09 -12.59 10.99
C SER A 60 8.59 -12.77 10.77
N THR A 61 7.79 -11.75 11.06
CA THR A 61 6.34 -11.81 10.93
C THR A 61 5.92 -11.93 9.47
N ARG A 62 5.07 -12.92 9.19
CA ARG A 62 4.38 -13.05 7.91
C ARG A 62 3.24 -12.04 7.75
N ARG A 63 2.97 -11.22 8.77
CA ARG A 63 1.90 -10.20 8.71
C ARG A 63 2.37 -9.03 7.85
N CYS A 64 1.69 -8.83 6.72
CA CYS A 64 1.77 -7.61 5.93
C CYS A 64 0.73 -6.59 6.44
N TYR A 65 1.22 -5.44 6.86
CA TYR A 65 0.46 -4.35 7.48
C TYR A 65 -0.11 -3.35 6.47
N SER A 66 0.15 -3.54 5.18
CA SER A 66 -0.37 -2.68 4.10
C SER A 66 -1.90 -2.52 4.16
N MET A 67 -2.63 -3.59 4.50
CA MET A 67 -4.09 -3.54 4.67
C MET A 67 -4.52 -2.72 5.88
N VAL A 68 -3.76 -2.77 6.99
CA VAL A 68 -4.02 -1.95 8.18
C VAL A 68 -3.79 -0.48 7.86
N TRP A 69 -2.67 -0.17 7.18
CA TRP A 69 -2.38 1.17 6.68
C TRP A 69 -3.48 1.69 5.75
N ARG A 70 -3.93 0.88 4.78
CA ARG A 70 -5.04 1.23 3.90
C ARG A 70 -6.34 1.50 4.66
N CYS A 71 -6.68 0.67 5.65
CA CYS A 71 -7.85 0.90 6.49
C CYS A 71 -7.72 2.22 7.26
N ALA A 72 -6.53 2.54 7.78
CA ALA A 72 -6.29 3.77 8.51
C ALA A 72 -6.41 5.01 7.60
N LEU A 73 -5.91 4.91 6.38
CA LEU A 73 -5.96 5.94 5.35
C LEU A 73 -7.42 6.34 5.06
N MET A 74 -8.33 5.37 4.93
CA MET A 74 -9.73 5.59 4.55
C MET A 74 -10.67 6.04 5.68
N ARG A 75 -10.14 6.42 6.84
CA ARG A 75 -10.93 6.94 7.96
C ARG A 75 -10.77 8.45 8.10
N THR A 76 -11.74 9.08 8.77
CA THR A 76 -11.62 10.43 9.29
C THR A 76 -11.67 10.41 10.81
N SER A 77 -11.14 11.46 11.43
CA SER A 77 -11.18 11.68 12.87
C SER A 77 -11.23 13.18 13.12
N SER A 78 -11.92 13.60 14.19
CA SER A 78 -11.89 14.98 14.67
C SER A 78 -10.48 15.39 15.15
N ARG A 79 -9.68 14.41 15.59
CA ARG A 79 -8.28 14.57 15.94
C ARG A 79 -7.44 13.71 14.99
N PRO A 80 -6.84 14.31 13.95
CA PRO A 80 -6.07 13.58 12.95
C PRO A 80 -5.02 12.61 13.51
N VAL A 81 -4.37 12.97 14.62
CA VAL A 81 -3.37 12.13 15.30
C VAL A 81 -3.94 10.82 15.84
N ASP A 82 -5.19 10.80 16.28
CA ASP A 82 -5.82 9.61 16.87
C ASP A 82 -6.00 8.48 15.83
N MET A 83 -6.00 8.80 14.53
CA MET A 83 -5.98 7.79 13.47
C MET A 83 -4.69 6.97 13.49
N VAL A 84 -3.55 7.59 13.80
CA VAL A 84 -2.26 6.92 13.92
C VAL A 84 -2.23 6.08 15.20
N PHE A 85 -2.65 6.65 16.34
CA PHE A 85 -2.67 5.92 17.61
C PHE A 85 -3.59 4.70 17.59
N SER A 86 -4.70 4.74 16.83
CA SER A 86 -5.61 3.61 16.74
C SER A 86 -5.03 2.37 16.03
N ILE A 87 -3.89 2.49 15.33
CA ILE A 87 -3.25 1.37 14.63
C ILE A 87 -1.88 0.97 15.20
N MET A 88 -1.25 1.80 16.03
CA MET A 88 0.11 1.54 16.53
C MET A 88 0.22 0.18 17.23
N GLY A 89 -0.77 -0.17 18.08
CA GLY A 89 -0.77 -1.45 18.80
C GLY A 89 -0.95 -2.67 17.90
N LEU A 90 -1.59 -2.53 16.73
CA LEU A 90 -1.69 -3.62 15.74
C LEU A 90 -0.33 -3.93 15.09
N MET A 91 0.56 -2.94 15.11
CA MET A 91 1.92 -3.00 14.57
C MET A 91 2.97 -3.14 15.68
N ASP A 92 2.53 -3.48 16.91
CA ASP A 92 3.37 -3.61 18.10
C ASP A 92 4.23 -2.37 18.40
N VAL A 93 3.72 -1.19 18.07
CA VAL A 93 4.34 0.09 18.40
C VAL A 93 3.50 0.78 19.47
N SER A 94 4.18 1.47 20.38
CA SER A 94 3.54 2.31 21.39
C SER A 94 4.20 3.68 21.38
N LEU A 95 3.57 4.64 20.71
CA LEU A 95 3.94 6.05 20.80
C LEU A 95 3.39 6.66 22.09
N ASN A 96 4.07 7.64 22.66
CA ASN A 96 3.56 8.41 23.80
C ASN A 96 2.67 9.56 23.29
N PRO A 97 1.34 9.54 23.55
CA PRO A 97 0.43 10.55 23.01
C PRO A 97 0.70 11.97 23.49
N LYS A 98 1.45 12.15 24.59
CA LYS A 98 1.82 13.47 25.13
C LYS A 98 2.81 14.22 24.25
N ASP A 99 3.48 13.53 23.34
CA ASP A 99 4.52 14.11 22.48
C ASP A 99 3.94 14.71 21.18
N PHE A 100 2.60 14.70 21.01
CA PHE A 100 1.93 15.09 19.77
C PHE A 100 0.71 15.98 20.04
N ASP A 101 0.56 17.03 19.22
CA ASP A 101 -0.67 17.83 19.19
C ASP A 101 -1.79 17.11 18.43
N ALA A 102 -3.04 17.56 18.60
CA ALA A 102 -4.20 16.94 17.95
C ALA A 102 -4.09 16.91 16.41
N GLY A 103 -3.41 17.89 15.82
CA GLY A 103 -3.18 18.04 14.39
C GLY A 103 -1.90 17.38 13.86
N ASP A 104 -1.06 16.80 14.72
CA ASP A 104 0.28 16.28 14.37
C ASP A 104 0.25 14.91 13.65
N ARG A 105 -0.70 14.70 12.72
CA ARG A 105 -0.83 13.44 11.96
C ARG A 105 0.45 13.08 11.22
N LEU A 106 1.11 14.06 10.60
CA LEU A 106 2.38 13.87 9.87
C LEU A 106 3.49 13.36 10.82
N LYS A 107 3.75 14.09 11.90
CA LYS A 107 4.78 13.72 12.88
C LYS A 107 4.50 12.36 13.52
N ALA A 108 3.25 12.10 13.90
CA ALA A 108 2.89 10.80 14.48
C ALA A 108 3.04 9.66 13.46
N THR A 109 2.70 9.88 12.18
CA THR A 109 2.89 8.87 11.13
C THR A 109 4.38 8.58 10.91
N LEU A 110 5.23 9.61 10.89
CA LEU A 110 6.68 9.46 10.81
C LEU A 110 7.23 8.70 12.02
N ALA A 111 6.81 9.07 13.23
CA ALA A 111 7.25 8.39 14.46
C ALA A 111 6.83 6.91 14.46
N LEU A 112 5.60 6.60 14.04
CA LEU A 112 5.12 5.23 13.92
C LEU A 112 5.94 4.45 12.87
N ALA A 113 6.15 5.02 11.68
CA ALA A 113 6.91 4.39 10.61
C ALA A 113 8.36 4.12 11.00
N SER A 114 8.99 5.10 11.65
CA SER A 114 10.38 4.99 12.14
C SER A 114 10.49 3.90 13.20
N GLU A 115 9.57 3.85 14.17
CA GLU A 115 9.58 2.84 15.23
C GLU A 115 9.32 1.42 14.68
N ILE A 116 8.44 1.26 13.68
CA ILE A 116 8.23 -0.03 13.00
C ILE A 116 9.55 -0.53 12.41
N VAL A 117 10.28 0.34 11.70
CA VAL A 117 11.54 -0.02 11.05
C VAL A 117 12.66 -0.25 12.06
N ASN A 118 12.76 0.57 13.12
CA ASN A 118 13.72 0.40 14.22
C ASN A 118 13.55 -0.95 14.94
N LYS A 119 12.32 -1.45 15.03
CA LYS A 119 12.01 -2.78 15.56
C LYS A 119 12.34 -3.93 14.59
N GLY A 120 12.84 -3.63 13.39
CA GLY A 120 13.14 -4.61 12.34
C GLY A 120 11.95 -4.94 11.44
N GLY A 121 10.87 -4.15 11.51
CA GLY A 121 9.74 -4.25 10.58
C GLY A 121 10.05 -3.67 9.20
N SER A 122 9.14 -3.90 8.25
CA SER A 122 9.25 -3.41 6.88
C SER A 122 8.39 -2.17 6.61
N ALA A 123 8.71 -1.48 5.51
CA ALA A 123 7.99 -0.34 4.97
C ALA A 123 6.68 -0.73 4.26
N ASP A 124 5.81 -1.46 4.94
CA ASP A 124 4.56 -1.98 4.37
C ASP A 124 3.55 -0.92 3.95
N TRP A 125 3.69 0.31 4.44
CA TRP A 125 2.88 1.45 4.00
C TRP A 125 3.05 1.73 2.50
N LEU A 126 4.18 1.34 1.88
CA LEU A 126 4.36 1.39 0.42
C LEU A 126 3.41 0.45 -0.33
N GLY A 127 2.79 -0.50 0.38
CA GLY A 127 1.76 -1.41 -0.11
C GLY A 127 0.36 -0.80 -0.17
N MET A 128 0.19 0.47 0.21
CA MET A 128 -1.08 1.18 0.10
C MET A 128 -1.49 1.47 -1.36
N PRO A 129 -2.76 1.84 -1.60
CA PRO A 129 -3.27 2.25 -2.91
C PRO A 129 -2.38 3.30 -3.58
N ALA A 130 -2.19 3.15 -4.88
CA ALA A 130 -1.33 4.03 -5.67
C ALA A 130 -2.11 5.11 -6.43
N LYS A 131 -3.43 4.97 -6.55
CA LYS A 131 -4.31 6.00 -7.14
C LYS A 131 -4.43 7.27 -6.29
N ILE A 132 -3.90 7.26 -5.06
CA ILE A 132 -3.79 8.46 -4.22
C ILE A 132 -2.37 9.03 -4.44
N PRO A 133 -2.23 10.29 -4.90
CA PRO A 133 -0.94 10.94 -5.09
C PRO A 133 -0.07 10.87 -3.83
N PRO A 134 1.27 10.77 -3.98
CA PRO A 134 2.20 10.87 -2.86
C PRO A 134 2.04 12.15 -2.04
N CYS A 135 2.30 12.07 -0.74
CA CYS A 135 2.34 13.21 0.16
C CYS A 135 3.62 14.03 -0.09
N PRO A 136 3.54 15.35 -0.41
CA PRO A 136 4.74 16.16 -0.68
C PRO A 136 5.75 16.21 0.47
N GLN A 137 5.30 16.11 1.73
CA GLN A 137 6.19 16.11 2.91
C GLN A 137 6.72 14.71 3.24
N MET A 138 6.07 13.65 2.76
CA MET A 138 6.42 12.26 3.04
C MET A 138 6.07 11.39 1.83
N SER A 139 6.83 11.49 0.73
CA SER A 139 6.40 10.88 -0.55
C SER A 139 6.25 9.36 -0.51
N THR A 140 6.83 8.67 0.48
CA THR A 140 6.62 7.24 0.70
C THR A 140 5.22 6.91 1.21
N PHE A 141 4.45 7.91 1.63
CA PHE A 141 3.03 7.82 1.98
C PHE A 141 2.18 8.51 0.91
N PRO A 142 0.94 8.01 0.68
CA PRO A 142 -0.05 8.78 -0.05
C PRO A 142 -0.40 10.05 0.74
N GLN A 143 -0.88 11.09 0.04
CA GLN A 143 -1.38 12.30 0.67
C GLN A 143 -2.45 11.94 1.73
N PHE A 144 -2.48 12.72 2.80
CA PHE A 144 -3.43 12.50 3.87
C PHE A 144 -4.79 13.09 3.49
N ALA A 145 -5.85 12.33 3.76
CA ALA A 145 -7.21 12.82 3.54
C ALA A 145 -7.48 14.11 4.31
N LYS A 146 -8.29 15.00 3.73
CA LYS A 146 -8.91 16.10 4.47
C LYS A 146 -9.79 15.50 5.56
N THR A 147 -9.58 15.92 6.81
CA THR A 147 -10.40 15.47 7.92
C THR A 147 -11.67 16.29 7.99
N ASP A 148 -12.80 15.64 7.73
CA ASP A 148 -14.13 16.18 8.00
C ASP A 148 -14.83 15.27 9.02
N VAL A 149 -15.48 15.91 10.01
CA VAL A 149 -16.31 15.27 11.03
C VAL A 149 -17.53 14.59 10.37
N ALA A 150 -17.93 15.02 9.17
CA ALA A 150 -19.01 14.42 8.38
C ALA A 150 -18.70 13.00 7.85
N GLY A 151 -17.48 12.48 8.03
CA GLY A 151 -17.19 11.05 7.96
C GLY A 151 -16.69 10.51 6.62
N SER A 152 -16.52 11.35 5.59
CA SER A 152 -15.93 10.95 4.31
C SER A 152 -14.46 11.37 4.23
N ALA A 153 -13.55 10.42 3.97
CA ALA A 153 -12.16 10.71 3.69
C ALA A 153 -12.02 11.21 2.26
N GLU A 154 -11.64 12.47 2.07
CA GLU A 154 -11.49 13.08 0.74
C GLU A 154 -10.02 13.37 0.41
N TYR A 155 -9.68 13.20 -0.86
CA TYR A 155 -8.32 13.34 -1.40
C TYR A 155 -8.30 14.30 -2.57
N LEU A 156 -7.24 15.09 -2.70
CA LEU A 156 -7.05 16.00 -3.83
C LEU A 156 -6.43 15.26 -5.01
N ILE A 157 -7.24 14.92 -6.01
CA ILE A 157 -6.81 14.20 -7.21
C ILE A 157 -6.96 15.13 -8.41
N SER A 158 -5.86 15.43 -9.10
CA SER A 158 -5.87 16.31 -10.28
C SER A 158 -6.62 17.63 -10.05
N GLY A 159 -6.41 18.22 -8.86
CA GLY A 159 -7.04 19.48 -8.45
C GLY A 159 -8.50 19.39 -7.97
N LYS A 160 -9.08 18.19 -7.85
CA LYS A 160 -10.45 17.98 -7.37
C LYS A 160 -10.49 17.13 -6.11
N TRP A 161 -11.33 17.51 -5.16
CA TRP A 161 -11.59 16.68 -3.97
C TRP A 161 -12.49 15.51 -4.35
N CYS A 162 -12.00 14.30 -4.13
CA CYS A 162 -12.67 13.05 -4.44
C CYS A 162 -12.77 12.20 -3.17
N PRO A 163 -13.92 11.54 -2.90
CA PRO A 163 -14.01 10.55 -1.83
C PRO A 163 -13.00 9.42 -2.06
N GLY A 164 -12.24 9.00 -1.04
CA GLY A 164 -11.25 7.92 -1.18
C GLY A 164 -11.85 6.61 -1.69
N ARG A 165 -13.12 6.36 -1.35
CA ARG A 165 -13.88 5.22 -1.84
C ARG A 165 -14.05 5.21 -3.36
N SER A 166 -14.15 6.38 -4.01
CA SER A 166 -14.32 6.43 -5.47
C SER A 166 -13.05 6.09 -6.25
N LEU A 167 -11.91 5.88 -5.58
CA LEU A 167 -10.65 5.55 -6.24
C LEU A 167 -10.57 4.07 -6.64
N ASP A 168 -11.25 3.20 -5.90
CA ASP A 168 -11.49 1.81 -6.29
C ASP A 168 -10.22 1.07 -6.77
N ASP A 169 -9.17 1.15 -5.96
CA ASP A 169 -7.87 0.51 -6.22
C ASP A 169 -7.90 -0.95 -5.72
N TRP A 170 -7.93 -1.92 -6.65
CA TRP A 170 -8.01 -3.35 -6.37
C TRP A 170 -6.65 -4.05 -6.32
N PHE A 171 -5.56 -3.30 -6.23
CA PHE A 171 -4.24 -3.87 -5.97
C PHE A 171 -4.00 -4.02 -4.47
N PHE A 172 -3.47 -5.18 -4.09
CA PHE A 172 -3.17 -5.52 -2.71
C PHE A 172 -1.78 -6.13 -2.62
N ALA A 173 -0.98 -5.62 -1.67
CA ALA A 173 0.30 -6.24 -1.34
C ALA A 173 0.06 -7.68 -0.84
N SER A 174 0.75 -8.64 -1.45
CA SER A 174 0.68 -10.03 -1.01
C SER A 174 1.38 -10.20 0.34
N SER A 175 0.76 -10.94 1.27
CA SER A 175 1.32 -11.18 2.61
C SER A 175 2.44 -12.22 2.64
N SER A 176 2.52 -13.10 1.64
CA SER A 176 3.62 -14.06 1.49
C SER A 176 3.71 -14.59 0.06
N TRP A 177 4.93 -14.78 -0.42
CA TRP A 177 5.21 -15.43 -1.70
C TRP A 177 5.32 -16.95 -1.60
N THR A 178 5.32 -17.52 -0.39
CA THR A 178 5.40 -18.97 -0.22
C THR A 178 4.13 -19.62 -0.77
N SER A 179 4.16 -19.92 -2.06
CA SER A 179 3.46 -21.08 -2.59
C SER A 179 3.90 -22.22 -1.71
N ALA A 180 2.97 -22.81 -0.97
CA ALA A 180 3.23 -24.02 -0.22
C ALA A 180 3.97 -25.01 -1.16
N GLY A 181 5.28 -25.22 -0.92
CA GLY A 181 6.05 -26.24 -1.63
C GLY A 181 7.33 -25.83 -2.38
N LYS A 182 7.74 -24.56 -2.50
CA LYS A 182 8.98 -24.22 -3.25
C LYS A 182 10.05 -23.36 -2.57
N GLY A 183 9.95 -23.07 -1.27
CA GLY A 183 11.09 -22.70 -0.39
C GLY A 183 11.95 -21.47 -0.75
N GLU A 184 11.79 -20.86 -1.91
CA GLU A 184 12.63 -19.77 -2.40
C GLU A 184 12.00 -18.45 -1.99
N ILE A 185 12.53 -17.86 -0.91
CA ILE A 185 12.19 -16.51 -0.48
C ILE A 185 12.87 -15.56 -1.46
N TRP A 186 12.10 -14.77 -2.19
CA TRP A 186 12.71 -13.73 -3.02
C TRP A 186 13.30 -12.68 -2.07
N PRO A 187 14.60 -12.32 -2.16
CA PRO A 187 15.22 -11.41 -1.20
C PRO A 187 14.57 -10.02 -1.14
N TRP A 188 13.69 -9.71 -2.11
CA TRP A 188 12.97 -8.46 -2.26
C TRP A 188 11.48 -8.55 -1.91
N GLU A 189 11.07 -9.55 -1.13
CA GLU A 189 9.66 -9.78 -0.77
C GLU A 189 9.02 -8.63 0.00
N ARG A 190 9.82 -7.88 0.77
CA ARG A 190 9.41 -6.66 1.49
C ARG A 190 10.56 -5.68 1.49
N LEU A 191 10.25 -4.41 1.66
CA LEU A 191 11.24 -3.36 1.73
C LEU A 191 11.59 -3.07 3.19
N TYR A 192 12.85 -3.28 3.53
CA TYR A 192 13.43 -2.93 4.83
C TYR A 192 14.40 -1.77 4.64
N GLY A 193 14.65 -1.00 5.69
CA GLY A 193 15.50 0.17 5.59
C GLY A 193 15.72 0.85 6.93
N ASN A 194 15.95 2.16 6.89
CA ASN A 194 15.94 3.05 8.04
C ASN A 194 15.23 4.35 7.66
N ILE A 195 14.57 5.02 8.60
CA ILE A 195 14.02 6.35 8.38
C ILE A 195 14.85 7.37 9.16
N ASP A 196 15.21 8.49 8.54
CA ASP A 196 15.85 9.60 9.23
C ASP A 196 14.84 10.59 9.83
N GLU A 197 15.33 11.57 10.58
CA GLU A 197 14.51 12.58 11.26
C GLU A 197 13.74 13.48 10.27
N GLU A 198 14.19 13.55 9.02
CA GLU A 198 13.56 14.32 7.95
C GLU A 198 12.50 13.51 7.18
N GLY A 199 12.34 12.23 7.50
CA GLY A 199 11.34 11.35 6.90
C GLY A 199 11.79 10.65 5.62
N TYR A 200 13.10 10.60 5.34
CA TYR A 200 13.63 9.82 4.23
C TYR A 200 13.83 8.37 4.63
N LEU A 201 13.23 7.49 3.85
CA LEU A 201 13.45 6.05 3.93
C LEU A 201 14.69 5.68 3.11
N SER A 202 15.73 5.25 3.80
CA SER A 202 16.97 4.74 3.22
C SER A 202 16.94 3.21 3.08
N PHE A 203 17.19 2.71 1.87
CA PHE A 203 17.20 1.26 1.58
C PHE A 203 18.05 0.95 0.34
N THR A 204 18.37 -0.33 0.14
CA THR A 204 19.05 -0.81 -1.06
C THR A 204 18.06 -1.55 -1.93
N ARG A 205 17.98 -1.20 -3.22
CA ARG A 205 17.11 -1.89 -4.18
C ARG A 205 17.63 -1.75 -5.61
N LYS A 206 17.31 -2.74 -6.43
CA LYS A 206 17.34 -2.66 -7.88
C LYS A 206 16.49 -1.51 -8.42
N ALA A 207 16.94 -0.86 -9.48
CA ALA A 207 16.21 0.20 -10.15
C ALA A 207 16.50 0.21 -11.66
N CYS A 208 15.53 0.68 -12.45
CA CYS A 208 15.66 0.88 -13.88
C CYS A 208 15.49 2.36 -14.22
N ILE A 209 16.27 2.85 -15.18
CA ILE A 209 16.10 4.19 -15.72
C ILE A 209 14.79 4.23 -16.50
N VAL A 210 14.03 5.30 -16.31
CA VAL A 210 12.82 5.54 -17.10
C VAL A 210 12.83 6.92 -17.72
N THR A 211 12.25 7.04 -18.91
CA THR A 211 12.12 8.31 -19.64
C THR A 211 10.66 8.57 -19.96
N PRO A 212 10.17 9.81 -19.75
CA PRO A 212 8.79 10.14 -20.06
C PRO A 212 8.58 10.10 -21.57
N VAL A 213 7.47 9.53 -21.99
CA VAL A 213 7.08 9.47 -23.40
C VAL A 213 6.25 10.72 -23.70
N THR A 214 6.86 11.71 -24.34
CA THR A 214 6.13 12.88 -24.82
C THR A 214 5.28 12.50 -26.04
N VAL A 215 4.04 12.96 -26.08
CA VAL A 215 2.99 12.59 -27.06
C VAL A 215 3.38 12.87 -28.53
N ASP A 216 4.48 13.59 -28.78
CA ASP A 216 5.08 13.78 -30.10
C ASP A 216 5.94 12.59 -30.54
N ILE A 217 5.40 11.37 -30.48
CA ILE A 217 6.06 10.22 -31.11
C ILE A 217 5.75 10.30 -32.61
N PRO A 218 6.75 10.54 -33.48
CA PRO A 218 6.51 10.59 -34.92
C PRO A 218 5.90 9.27 -35.37
N ARG A 219 4.80 9.33 -36.14
CA ARG A 219 4.17 8.15 -36.73
C ARG A 219 5.23 7.30 -37.44
N GLY A 220 5.54 6.12 -36.90
CA GLY A 220 6.49 5.17 -37.50
C GLY A 220 7.64 4.72 -36.59
N GLN A 221 7.87 5.34 -35.43
CA GLN A 221 8.74 4.74 -34.42
C GLN A 221 7.98 3.69 -33.61
N ASN A 222 8.41 2.43 -33.73
CA ASN A 222 8.08 1.40 -32.75
C ASN A 222 8.80 1.80 -31.45
N LEU A 223 8.06 2.27 -30.47
CA LEU A 223 8.58 2.37 -29.12
C LEU A 223 8.95 0.96 -28.66
N GLU A 224 10.22 0.77 -28.30
CA GLU A 224 10.67 -0.49 -27.75
C GLU A 224 10.04 -0.68 -26.36
N TRP A 225 9.38 -1.83 -26.20
CA TRP A 225 8.75 -2.26 -24.96
C TRP A 225 9.82 -2.50 -23.87
N PRO A 226 9.58 -2.13 -22.60
CA PRO A 226 8.27 -1.92 -22.00
C PRO A 226 7.91 -0.45 -21.80
N LEU A 227 6.66 -0.14 -22.14
CA LEU A 227 5.99 1.12 -21.86
C LEU A 227 4.98 0.86 -20.76
N LEU A 228 5.01 1.63 -19.68
CA LEU A 228 4.00 1.58 -18.64
C LEU A 228 3.36 2.94 -18.42
N GLU A 229 2.05 2.91 -18.22
CA GLU A 229 1.30 4.06 -17.73
C GLU A 229 1.41 4.10 -16.20
N ALA A 230 1.83 5.24 -15.68
CA ALA A 230 1.86 5.50 -14.26
C ALA A 230 0.47 5.85 -13.75
N THR A 231 0.25 5.77 -12.45
CA THR A 231 -1.07 6.02 -11.81
C THR A 231 -1.60 7.44 -11.94
N ASP A 232 -0.77 8.38 -12.41
CA ASP A 232 -1.15 9.76 -12.74
C ASP A 232 -1.51 9.94 -14.23
N GLY A 233 -1.49 8.86 -15.03
CA GLY A 233 -1.77 8.83 -16.46
C GLY A 233 -0.57 9.17 -17.35
N THR A 234 0.62 9.41 -16.79
CA THR A 234 1.82 9.65 -17.58
C THR A 234 2.41 8.34 -18.10
N VAL A 235 2.95 8.32 -19.32
CA VAL A 235 3.52 7.11 -19.94
C VAL A 235 5.05 7.17 -19.91
N TRP A 236 5.69 6.08 -19.52
CA TRP A 236 7.13 5.99 -19.35
C TRP A 236 7.71 4.77 -20.06
N GLN A 237 8.87 4.95 -20.68
CA GLN A 237 9.66 3.89 -21.29
C GLN A 237 10.78 3.45 -20.34
N PHE A 238 10.93 2.14 -20.12
CA PHE A 238 12.02 1.59 -19.32
C PHE A 238 13.23 1.32 -20.19
N GLN A 239 14.39 1.79 -19.76
CA GLN A 239 15.65 1.68 -20.49
C GLN A 239 16.48 0.52 -19.93
N GLU A 240 16.01 -0.72 -20.14
CA GLU A 240 16.64 -1.91 -19.54
C GLU A 240 18.00 -2.25 -20.16
N ASP A 241 18.18 -1.97 -21.46
CA ASP A 241 19.43 -2.23 -22.17
C ASP A 241 20.50 -1.18 -21.88
N PHE A 242 20.13 -0.07 -21.24
CA PHE A 242 21.06 0.99 -20.89
C PHE A 242 21.85 0.60 -19.64
N LYS A 243 23.08 0.12 -19.85
CA LYS A 243 24.03 -0.12 -18.77
C LYS A 243 24.59 1.21 -18.29
N HIS A 244 24.05 1.69 -17.17
CA HIS A 244 24.58 2.88 -16.50
C HIS A 244 25.89 2.52 -15.78
N ASP A 245 27.01 2.91 -16.37
CA ASP A 245 28.34 2.63 -15.83
C ASP A 245 28.61 3.41 -14.53
N SER A 246 27.93 4.54 -14.30
CA SER A 246 28.06 5.31 -13.05
C SER A 246 27.32 4.63 -11.89
N GLU A 247 27.93 4.70 -10.69
CA GLU A 247 27.33 4.25 -9.42
C GLU A 247 26.17 5.16 -8.96
N GLU A 248 26.06 6.36 -9.53
CA GLU A 248 24.97 7.29 -9.24
C GLU A 248 23.69 6.85 -9.95
N LEU A 249 22.58 6.90 -9.22
CA LEU A 249 21.26 6.67 -9.80
C LEU A 249 20.88 7.89 -10.66
N PRO A 250 20.33 7.69 -11.88
CA PRO A 250 19.85 8.78 -12.71
C PRO A 250 18.69 9.57 -12.06
N GLU A 251 18.45 10.77 -12.62
CA GLU A 251 17.45 11.73 -12.10
C GLU A 251 16.06 11.12 -11.91
N THR A 252 15.65 10.19 -12.80
CA THR A 252 14.35 9.52 -12.69
C THR A 252 14.52 8.02 -12.89
N ALA A 253 13.91 7.23 -12.01
CA ALA A 253 14.01 5.78 -12.04
C ALA A 253 12.72 5.10 -11.57
N ALA A 254 12.50 3.88 -12.06
CA ALA A 254 11.50 2.96 -11.54
C ALA A 254 12.16 1.98 -10.58
N VAL A 255 11.62 1.90 -9.36
CA VAL A 255 12.10 1.01 -8.30
C VAL A 255 11.03 -0.04 -8.03
N PRO A 256 11.31 -1.34 -8.24
CA PRO A 256 10.35 -2.38 -7.94
C PRO A 256 10.16 -2.50 -6.43
N LEU A 257 8.91 -2.52 -6.01
CA LEU A 257 8.52 -2.98 -4.68
C LEU A 257 8.51 -4.51 -4.67
N TRP A 258 7.47 -5.09 -4.09
CA TRP A 258 7.23 -6.53 -4.05
C TRP A 258 6.00 -6.90 -4.89
N ARG A 259 5.46 -8.10 -4.69
CA ARG A 259 4.30 -8.58 -5.44
C ARG A 259 2.99 -8.04 -4.90
N PHE A 260 2.16 -7.68 -5.86
CA PHE A 260 0.79 -7.31 -5.65
C PHE A 260 -0.11 -8.30 -6.38
N SER A 261 -1.32 -8.40 -5.87
CA SER A 261 -2.42 -9.12 -6.50
C SER A 261 -3.48 -8.10 -6.85
N GLU A 262 -3.88 -8.06 -8.11
CA GLU A 262 -5.09 -7.38 -8.53
C GLU A 262 -6.26 -8.35 -8.43
N GLN A 263 -7.35 -7.93 -7.78
CA GLN A 263 -8.58 -8.72 -7.77
C GLN A 263 -9.43 -8.37 -8.98
N PRO A 264 -9.69 -9.32 -9.91
CA PRO A 264 -10.54 -9.04 -11.03
C PRO A 264 -11.99 -8.86 -10.56
N LYS A 265 -12.63 -7.80 -11.06
CA LYS A 265 -14.07 -7.64 -10.94
C LYS A 265 -14.76 -8.57 -11.93
N LEU A 266 -15.74 -9.34 -11.44
CA LEU A 266 -16.62 -10.12 -12.32
C LEU A 266 -17.71 -9.22 -12.91
N ASN A 267 -18.20 -8.27 -12.11
CA ASN A 267 -19.13 -7.21 -12.50
C ASN A 267 -19.04 -6.04 -11.49
N GLU A 268 -19.94 -5.06 -11.59
CA GLU A 268 -19.98 -3.88 -10.71
C GLU A 268 -20.17 -4.22 -9.22
N TYR A 269 -20.75 -5.38 -8.91
CA TYR A 269 -21.15 -5.77 -7.55
C TYR A 269 -20.36 -6.97 -7.01
N GLU A 270 -19.69 -7.73 -7.88
CA GLU A 270 -19.05 -8.99 -7.55
C GLU A 270 -17.58 -9.03 -7.97
N ILE A 271 -16.80 -9.69 -7.12
CA ILE A 271 -15.35 -9.79 -7.25
C ILE A 271 -14.99 -11.24 -7.23
N ALA A 272 -14.08 -11.60 -8.13
CA ALA A 272 -13.59 -12.96 -8.22
C ALA A 272 -12.95 -13.40 -6.90
N ASP A 273 -12.86 -14.71 -6.73
CA ASP A 273 -12.09 -15.26 -5.62
C ASP A 273 -10.61 -14.86 -5.73
N ILE A 274 -9.92 -14.73 -4.59
CA ILE A 274 -8.49 -14.42 -4.54
C ILE A 274 -7.64 -15.41 -5.33
N ALA A 275 -8.12 -16.65 -5.49
CA ALA A 275 -7.53 -17.68 -6.35
C ALA A 275 -7.39 -17.25 -7.81
N PHE A 276 -8.22 -16.31 -8.29
CA PHE A 276 -8.19 -15.76 -9.64
C PHE A 276 -7.46 -14.42 -9.72
N SER A 277 -6.80 -13.97 -8.64
CA SER A 277 -6.09 -12.71 -8.65
C SER A 277 -4.95 -12.70 -9.67
N MET A 278 -4.87 -11.60 -10.42
CA MET A 278 -3.79 -11.39 -11.38
C MET A 278 -2.56 -10.89 -10.62
N ARG A 279 -1.41 -11.48 -10.94
CA ARG A 279 -0.14 -11.10 -10.31
C ARG A 279 0.37 -9.82 -10.98
N ALA A 280 0.88 -8.92 -10.16
CA ALA A 280 1.53 -7.70 -10.62
C ALA A 280 2.77 -7.40 -9.76
N ILE A 281 3.68 -6.61 -10.31
CA ILE A 281 4.72 -5.91 -9.56
C ILE A 281 4.34 -4.43 -9.52
N LYS A 282 4.40 -3.84 -8.33
CA LYS A 282 4.26 -2.39 -8.15
C LYS A 282 5.64 -1.76 -8.23
N PHE A 283 5.76 -0.67 -8.97
CA PHE A 283 7.00 0.12 -9.04
C PHE A 283 6.74 1.51 -8.48
N MET A 284 7.70 2.05 -7.74
CA MET A 284 7.76 3.47 -7.42
C MET A 284 8.40 4.20 -8.59
N LEU A 285 7.75 5.23 -9.11
CA LEU A 285 8.41 6.21 -9.95
C LEU A 285 9.05 7.25 -9.03
N ILE A 286 10.37 7.28 -8.97
CA ILE A 286 11.11 8.24 -8.14
C ILE A 286 11.82 9.27 -9.01
N LYS A 287 11.87 10.49 -8.51
CA LYS A 287 12.61 11.60 -9.11
C LYS A 287 13.55 12.22 -8.08
N GLN A 288 14.78 12.51 -8.49
CA GLN A 288 15.76 13.23 -7.69
C GLN A 288 15.34 14.70 -7.54
N HIS A 289 15.42 15.21 -6.32
CA HIS A 289 15.13 16.62 -6.02
C HIS A 289 16.26 17.31 -5.24
N ALA A 290 17.17 16.53 -4.67
CA ALA A 290 18.43 16.99 -4.09
C ALA A 290 19.51 15.90 -4.25
N GLU A 291 20.78 16.22 -4.00
CA GLU A 291 21.88 15.27 -4.11
C GLU A 291 21.63 14.02 -3.27
N GLY A 292 21.59 12.84 -3.92
CA GLY A 292 21.29 11.55 -3.28
C GLY A 292 19.88 11.40 -2.68
N ARG A 293 18.98 12.37 -2.88
CA ARG A 293 17.63 12.40 -2.29
C ARG A 293 16.55 12.41 -3.37
N PHE A 294 15.62 11.50 -3.21
CA PHE A 294 14.56 11.23 -4.18
C PHE A 294 13.19 11.37 -3.54
N SER A 295 12.18 11.61 -4.36
CA SER A 295 10.78 11.59 -3.97
C SER A 295 9.98 10.71 -4.92
N ILE A 296 9.00 9.99 -4.40
CA ILE A 296 8.03 9.29 -5.23
C ILE A 296 7.11 10.32 -5.87
N VAL A 297 6.97 10.26 -7.20
CA VAL A 297 6.08 11.15 -7.96
C VAL A 297 4.84 10.41 -8.48
N SER A 298 4.95 9.10 -8.72
CA SER A 298 3.83 8.24 -9.14
C SER A 298 4.19 6.76 -8.90
N TYR A 299 3.33 5.85 -9.34
CA TYR A 299 3.59 4.41 -9.30
C TYR A 299 3.20 3.75 -10.62
N PHE A 300 3.72 2.55 -10.85
CA PHE A 300 3.28 1.67 -11.93
C PHE A 300 2.77 0.35 -11.34
N TYR A 301 1.81 -0.27 -12.03
CA TYR A 301 1.53 -1.70 -11.88
C TYR A 301 1.85 -2.39 -13.20
N ALA A 302 2.64 -3.45 -13.12
CA ALA A 302 2.98 -4.24 -14.30
C ALA A 302 2.60 -5.70 -14.06
N HIS A 303 1.76 -6.23 -14.94
CA HIS A 303 1.42 -7.65 -14.98
C HIS A 303 2.49 -8.43 -15.74
N ASP A 304 2.66 -9.70 -15.39
CA ASP A 304 3.46 -10.61 -16.20
C ASP A 304 2.80 -10.79 -17.58
N GLU A 305 3.58 -10.75 -18.66
CA GLU A 305 3.13 -11.05 -20.02
C GLU A 305 3.53 -12.48 -20.42
N ASP A 306 2.82 -13.08 -21.37
CA ASP A 306 3.01 -14.47 -21.79
C ASP A 306 4.48 -14.82 -22.07
N GLY A 307 5.10 -15.57 -21.14
CA GLY A 307 6.48 -16.06 -21.24
C GLY A 307 7.57 -15.09 -20.73
N LYS A 308 7.24 -13.85 -20.35
CA LYS A 308 8.19 -12.87 -19.80
C LYS A 308 7.69 -12.31 -18.47
N THR A 309 8.30 -12.77 -17.37
CA THR A 309 7.97 -12.24 -16.04
C THR A 309 8.71 -10.95 -15.76
N TRP A 310 8.08 -10.00 -15.06
CA TRP A 310 8.81 -8.82 -14.57
C TRP A 310 9.88 -9.20 -13.54
N LYS A 311 9.70 -10.33 -12.84
CA LYS A 311 10.70 -10.85 -11.89
C LYS A 311 12.06 -11.05 -12.55
N SER A 312 12.13 -11.79 -13.65
CA SER A 312 13.39 -12.07 -14.35
C SER A 312 14.07 -10.80 -14.86
N ARG A 313 13.29 -9.83 -15.34
CA ARG A 313 13.81 -8.53 -15.81
C ARG A 313 14.43 -7.73 -14.66
N VAL A 314 13.67 -7.59 -13.56
CA VAL A 314 14.14 -6.91 -12.35
C VAL A 314 15.41 -7.58 -11.82
N GLU A 315 15.56 -8.90 -11.91
CA GLU A 315 16.75 -9.61 -11.46
C GLU A 315 18.03 -9.24 -12.23
N GLU A 316 17.92 -8.69 -13.44
CA GLU A 316 19.08 -8.22 -14.22
C GLU A 316 19.43 -6.75 -13.93
N TRP A 317 18.53 -5.99 -13.31
CA TRP A 317 18.77 -4.57 -13.03
C TRP A 317 19.88 -4.34 -12.00
N LYS A 318 20.54 -3.19 -12.13
CA LYS A 318 21.55 -2.73 -11.16
C LYS A 318 20.91 -2.32 -9.85
N GLU A 319 21.63 -2.58 -8.77
CA GLU A 319 21.25 -2.24 -7.40
C GLU A 319 21.82 -0.89 -6.98
N TYR A 320 21.02 -0.11 -6.27
CA TYR A 320 21.37 1.23 -5.79
C TYR A 320 20.98 1.39 -4.33
N ARG A 321 21.73 2.22 -3.62
CA ARG A 321 21.33 2.75 -2.31
C ARG A 321 20.47 4.00 -2.55
N LEU A 322 19.26 3.97 -2.01
CA LEU A 322 18.23 4.97 -2.25
C LEU A 322 17.87 5.65 -0.94
N SER A 323 17.60 6.95 -1.00
CA SER A 323 17.02 7.73 0.09
C SER A 323 15.78 8.44 -0.43
N VAL A 324 14.59 7.99 -0.02
CA VAL A 324 13.31 8.39 -0.60
C VAL A 324 12.42 9.05 0.45
N GLY A 325 12.05 10.30 0.22
CA GLY A 325 11.26 11.14 1.12
C GLY A 325 10.62 12.31 0.37
N GLY A 326 9.77 13.07 1.06
CA GLY A 326 9.10 14.21 0.44
C GLY A 326 10.06 15.35 0.15
N PRO A 327 9.96 16.03 -1.01
CA PRO A 327 10.81 17.19 -1.30
C PRO A 327 10.45 18.39 -0.41
N GLU A 328 9.25 18.41 0.18
CA GLU A 328 8.83 19.47 1.08
C GLU A 328 9.23 19.17 2.54
N PRO A 329 9.55 20.21 3.34
CA PRO A 329 9.84 20.01 4.76
C PRO A 329 8.62 19.52 5.52
N LEU A 330 8.86 18.75 6.60
CA LEU A 330 7.84 18.28 7.55
C LEU A 330 7.22 19.45 8.34
N ARG A 331 6.36 20.23 7.71
CA ARG A 331 5.55 21.27 8.34
C ARG A 331 4.10 20.80 8.44
N PRO A 332 3.34 21.23 9.46
CA PRO A 332 1.90 20.97 9.52
C PRO A 332 1.21 21.49 8.26
N LEU A 333 0.27 20.72 7.72
CA LEU A 333 -0.62 21.19 6.65
C LEU A 333 -1.48 22.33 7.20
N THR A 334 -1.28 23.56 6.71
CA THR A 334 -2.08 24.74 7.05
C THR A 334 -3.44 24.75 6.38
#